data_AF-A0A961LMA3-F1
#
_entry.id   AF-A0A961LMA3-F1
#
_cell.length_a   1.000
_cell.length_b   1.000
_cell.length_c   1.000
_cell.angle_alpha   90.00
_cell.angle_beta   90.00
_cell.angle_gamma   90.00
#
_symmetry.space_group_name_H-M   'P 1'
#
loop_
_entity.id
_entity.type
_entity.pdbx_description
1 polymer ?
#
loop_
_entity_poly.entity_id
_entity_poly.type
_entity_poly.pdbx_seq_one_letter_code
_entity_poly.pdbx_strand_id
1 'polypeptide(L)'
;MRIVGGTFRGRALAAPKSNDIRPTTDRTREALFNILAHAHGDVLDGARVLDLFSGTGALGLEALSRGASSALFVEPSAEGRGLLRTNIEALGLQGRARIFRRDATDLGAVGTMEPFTLLFADPPYGKGLGERALASALAGGWLKPGALCLVEEDAKAPFDAEGFTLLDERNWGGTVMRFLAAPG
;
A
#
# COMPACT_ATOMS: atom_id res chain seq x y z
N MET A 1 -5.52 -13.36 9.70
CA MET A 1 -5.64 -12.18 8.83
C MET A 1 -6.93 -12.29 8.04
N ARG A 2 -7.71 -11.22 7.97
CA ARG A 2 -8.96 -11.16 7.18
C ARG A 2 -9.18 -9.74 6.65
N ILE A 3 -10.05 -9.58 5.66
CA ILE A 3 -10.55 -8.27 5.25
C ILE A 3 -11.46 -7.72 6.37
N VAL A 4 -11.26 -6.47 6.74
CA VAL A 4 -11.87 -5.85 7.93
C VAL A 4 -13.18 -5.13 7.58
N GLY A 5 -13.26 -4.50 6.42
CA GLY A 5 -14.41 -3.71 5.99
C GLY A 5 -14.68 -3.80 4.48
N GLY A 6 -15.71 -3.09 4.03
CA GLY A 6 -16.13 -3.09 2.62
C GLY A 6 -16.84 -4.38 2.17
N THR A 7 -16.92 -4.58 0.86
CA THR A 7 -17.69 -5.66 0.21
C THR A 7 -17.19 -7.07 0.57
N PHE A 8 -15.90 -7.22 0.86
CA PHE A 8 -15.29 -8.51 1.21
C PHE A 8 -15.08 -8.69 2.72
N ARG A 9 -15.71 -7.87 3.56
CA ARG A 9 -15.58 -7.92 5.03
C ARG A 9 -15.70 -9.34 5.57
N GLY A 10 -14.78 -9.71 6.45
CA GLY A 10 -14.74 -11.00 7.13
C GLY A 10 -14.09 -12.13 6.34
N ARG A 11 -13.78 -11.96 5.06
CA ARG A 11 -13.12 -12.97 4.24
C ARG A 11 -11.68 -13.17 4.68
N ALA A 12 -11.29 -14.43 4.89
CA ALA A 12 -9.94 -14.79 5.29
C ALA A 12 -8.93 -14.49 4.17
N LEU A 13 -7.73 -14.09 4.56
CA LEU A 13 -6.58 -13.96 3.67
C LEU A 13 -5.57 -15.06 3.99
N ALA A 14 -5.01 -15.67 2.95
CA ALA A 14 -3.85 -16.53 3.04
C ALA A 14 -2.69 -15.78 3.70
N ALA A 15 -2.07 -16.43 4.67
CA ALA A 15 -0.97 -15.89 5.45
C ALA A 15 0.36 -16.57 5.05
N PRO A 16 1.48 -15.85 5.19
CA PRO A 16 2.81 -16.41 4.95
C PRO A 16 3.12 -17.52 5.95
N LYS A 17 3.98 -18.46 5.54
CA LYS A 17 4.41 -19.56 6.41
C LYS A 17 5.56 -19.15 7.33
N SER A 18 6.38 -18.19 6.88
CA SER A 18 7.50 -17.63 7.64
C SER A 18 7.08 -16.37 8.41
N ASN A 19 7.82 -16.05 9.48
CA ASN A 19 7.68 -14.80 10.22
C ASN A 19 8.36 -13.59 9.54
N ASP A 20 9.00 -13.80 8.39
CA ASP A 20 9.73 -12.74 7.67
C ASP A 20 8.79 -11.65 7.13
N ILE A 21 7.52 -12.01 6.93
CA ILE A 21 6.45 -11.08 6.59
C ILE A 21 5.70 -10.77 7.88
N ARG A 22 6.02 -9.62 8.49
CA ARG A 22 5.29 -9.13 9.67
C ARG A 22 3.87 -8.75 9.24
N PRO A 23 2.82 -9.40 9.77
CA PRO A 23 1.48 -9.01 9.42
C PRO A 23 1.14 -7.66 10.08
N THR A 24 0.82 -6.65 9.28
CA THR A 24 0.08 -5.47 9.75
C THR A 24 -1.20 -6.00 10.41
N THR A 25 -1.34 -5.77 11.73
CA THR A 25 -2.43 -6.39 12.49
C THR A 25 -3.79 -5.96 11.95
N ASP A 26 -4.80 -6.82 12.06
CA ASP A 26 -6.17 -6.47 11.65
C ASP A 26 -6.60 -5.13 12.30
N ARG A 27 -6.16 -4.84 13.54
CA ARG A 27 -6.42 -3.59 14.26
C ARG A 27 -5.69 -2.37 13.68
N THR A 28 -4.42 -2.51 13.32
CA THR A 28 -3.63 -1.43 12.69
C THR A 28 -4.23 -1.05 11.35
N ARG A 29 -4.63 -2.06 10.56
CA ARG A 29 -5.30 -1.86 9.27
C ARG A 29 -6.68 -1.23 9.44
N GLU A 30 -7.47 -1.68 10.41
CA GLU A 30 -8.76 -1.05 10.71
C GLU A 30 -8.60 0.44 11.04
N ALA A 31 -7.63 0.76 11.91
CA ALA A 31 -7.33 2.14 12.29
C ALA A 31 -6.92 2.98 11.08
N LEU A 32 -6.01 2.46 10.23
CA LEU A 32 -5.59 3.13 9.00
C LEU A 32 -6.78 3.47 8.10
N PHE A 33 -7.63 2.49 7.78
CA PHE A 33 -8.75 2.72 6.88
C PHE A 33 -9.85 3.61 7.48
N ASN A 34 -9.98 3.65 8.81
CA ASN A 34 -10.83 4.62 9.49
C ASN A 34 -10.25 6.05 9.37
N ILE A 35 -8.94 6.21 9.51
CA ILE A 35 -8.27 7.50 9.30
C ILE A 35 -8.48 7.97 7.86
N LEU A 36 -8.26 7.10 6.86
CA LEU A 36 -8.50 7.43 5.46
C LEU A 36 -9.93 7.92 5.22
N ALA A 37 -10.93 7.21 5.75
CA ALA A 37 -12.33 7.56 5.57
C ALA A 37 -12.71 8.89 6.26
N HIS A 38 -12.12 9.23 7.41
CA HIS A 38 -12.50 10.41 8.18
C HIS A 38 -11.66 11.65 7.87
N ALA A 39 -10.35 11.49 7.65
CA ALA A 39 -9.41 12.61 7.48
C ALA A 39 -9.11 12.93 6.01
N HIS A 40 -9.29 11.96 5.11
CA HIS A 40 -8.96 12.11 3.68
C HIS A 40 -10.17 11.92 2.76
N GLY A 41 -11.39 11.96 3.31
CA GLY A 41 -12.64 11.88 2.55
C GLY A 41 -12.80 10.58 1.76
N ASP A 42 -13.44 10.68 0.59
CA ASP A 42 -13.69 9.53 -0.30
C ASP A 42 -12.45 9.14 -1.13
N VAL A 43 -11.23 9.27 -0.58
CA VAL A 43 -9.97 8.94 -1.28
C VAL A 43 -9.90 7.50 -1.79
N LEU A 44 -10.74 6.61 -1.25
CA LEU A 44 -10.86 5.22 -1.67
C LEU A 44 -11.85 5.02 -2.82
N ASP A 45 -12.85 5.88 -2.98
CA ASP A 45 -13.86 5.70 -4.03
C ASP A 45 -13.23 5.92 -5.41
N GLY A 46 -13.35 4.91 -6.27
CA GLY A 46 -12.73 4.93 -7.61
C GLY A 46 -11.20 4.92 -7.61
N ALA A 47 -10.54 4.86 -6.45
CA ALA A 47 -9.09 4.99 -6.33
C ALA A 47 -8.32 3.96 -7.15
N ARG A 48 -7.21 4.40 -7.75
CA ARG A 48 -6.22 3.50 -8.35
C ARG A 48 -5.07 3.36 -7.38
N VAL A 49 -4.93 2.17 -6.81
CA VAL A 49 -4.02 1.89 -5.70
C VAL A 49 -2.71 1.30 -6.21
N LEU A 50 -1.59 1.84 -5.74
CA LEU A 50 -0.25 1.26 -5.87
C LEU A 50 0.18 0.73 -4.50
N ASP A 51 0.19 -0.58 -4.32
CA ASP A 51 0.55 -1.24 -3.06
C ASP A 51 2.00 -1.75 -3.17
N LEU A 52 2.93 -0.99 -2.59
CA LEU A 52 4.36 -1.29 -2.57
C LEU A 52 4.70 -2.15 -1.36
N PHE A 53 5.66 -3.07 -1.52
CA PHE A 53 6.00 -4.06 -0.49
C PHE A 53 4.78 -4.91 -0.08
N SER A 54 3.91 -5.18 -1.06
CA SER A 54 2.54 -5.64 -0.81
C SER A 54 2.41 -6.96 -0.03
N GLY A 55 3.42 -7.85 -0.06
CA GLY A 55 3.43 -9.09 0.71
C GLY A 55 2.21 -9.97 0.39
N THR A 56 1.24 -10.02 1.30
CA THR A 56 -0.03 -10.77 1.12
C THR A 56 -1.12 -10.00 0.36
N GLY A 57 -0.90 -8.71 0.07
CA GLY A 57 -1.88 -7.78 -0.48
C GLY A 57 -2.82 -7.17 0.55
N ALA A 58 -2.47 -7.26 1.83
CA ALA A 58 -3.29 -6.87 2.95
C ALA A 58 -3.95 -5.49 2.81
N LEU A 59 -3.19 -4.48 2.40
CA LEU A 59 -3.65 -3.09 2.29
C LEU A 59 -4.40 -2.86 0.97
N GLY A 60 -3.83 -3.21 -0.17
CA GLY A 60 -4.48 -3.00 -1.47
C GLY A 60 -5.79 -3.79 -1.63
N LEU A 61 -5.88 -5.01 -1.08
CA LEU A 61 -7.13 -5.79 -1.10
C LEU A 61 -8.21 -5.17 -0.20
N GLU A 62 -7.82 -4.62 0.96
CA GLU A 62 -8.73 -3.88 1.83
C GLU A 62 -9.24 -2.61 1.14
N ALA A 63 -8.38 -1.90 0.40
CA ALA A 63 -8.78 -0.75 -0.41
C ALA A 63 -9.76 -1.14 -1.53
N LEU A 64 -9.51 -2.24 -2.25
CA LEU A 64 -10.44 -2.78 -3.25
C LEU A 64 -11.79 -3.17 -2.64
N SER A 65 -11.79 -3.70 -1.42
CA SER A 65 -13.00 -4.00 -0.67
C SER A 65 -13.82 -2.74 -0.35
N ARG A 66 -13.14 -1.62 -0.13
CA ARG A 66 -13.73 -0.35 0.32
C ARG A 66 -14.03 0.68 -0.78
N GLY A 67 -13.90 0.30 -2.05
CA GLY A 67 -14.34 1.13 -3.19
C GLY A 67 -13.26 1.45 -4.22
N ALA A 68 -11.99 1.10 -3.98
CA ALA A 68 -10.93 1.36 -4.95
C ALA A 68 -11.22 0.64 -6.27
N SER A 69 -11.06 1.32 -7.41
CA SER A 69 -11.38 0.75 -8.72
C SER A 69 -10.41 -0.37 -9.10
N SER A 70 -9.12 -0.18 -8.83
CA SER A 70 -8.05 -1.14 -9.14
C SER A 70 -6.88 -1.05 -8.17
N ALA A 71 -6.07 -2.11 -8.09
CA ALA A 71 -4.83 -2.14 -7.35
C ALA A 71 -3.70 -2.83 -8.13
N LEU A 72 -2.51 -2.23 -8.13
CA LEU A 72 -1.27 -2.83 -8.59
C LEU A 72 -0.40 -3.16 -7.37
N PHE A 73 -0.11 -4.44 -7.19
CA PHE A 73 0.69 -4.96 -6.07
C PHE A 73 2.13 -5.18 -6.53
N VAL A 74 3.09 -4.47 -5.95
CA VAL A 74 4.52 -4.64 -6.24
C VAL A 74 5.14 -5.59 -5.22
N GLU A 75 5.61 -6.73 -5.69
CA GLU A 75 6.13 -7.81 -4.82
C GLU A 75 7.23 -8.63 -5.51
N PRO A 76 8.51 -8.51 -5.08
CA PRO A 76 9.63 -9.23 -5.68
C PRO A 76 9.76 -10.69 -5.21
N SER A 77 9.20 -11.08 -4.07
CA SER A 77 9.28 -12.44 -3.53
C SER A 77 8.31 -13.41 -4.21
N ALA A 78 8.76 -14.65 -4.43
CA ALA A 78 7.89 -15.69 -5.00
C ALA A 78 6.77 -16.10 -4.05
N GLU A 79 7.06 -16.16 -2.74
CA GLU A 79 6.06 -16.50 -1.71
C GLU A 79 4.96 -15.44 -1.63
N GLY A 80 5.31 -14.14 -1.51
CA GLY A 80 4.35 -13.05 -1.46
C GLY A 80 3.43 -13.04 -2.68
N ARG A 81 3.99 -13.18 -3.89
CA ARG A 81 3.19 -13.29 -5.11
C ARG A 81 2.26 -14.50 -5.15
N GLY A 82 2.67 -15.64 -4.57
CA GLY A 82 1.82 -16.82 -4.47
C GLY A 82 0.61 -16.59 -3.55
N LEU A 83 0.85 -15.97 -2.39
CA LEU A 83 -0.19 -15.59 -1.44
C LEU A 83 -1.14 -14.54 -2.03
N LEU A 84 -0.60 -13.49 -2.66
CA LEU A 84 -1.36 -12.49 -3.39
C LEU A 84 -2.28 -13.10 -4.44
N ARG A 85 -1.77 -14.00 -5.29
CA ARG A 85 -2.57 -14.68 -6.30
C ARG A 85 -3.72 -15.46 -5.68
N THR A 86 -3.43 -16.21 -4.61
CA THR A 86 -4.43 -16.99 -3.86
C THR A 86 -5.52 -16.09 -3.31
N ASN A 87 -5.16 -14.95 -2.71
CA ASN A 87 -6.09 -13.99 -2.14
C ASN A 87 -6.93 -13.29 -3.21
N ILE A 88 -6.31 -12.86 -4.33
CA ILE A 88 -7.00 -12.24 -5.46
C ILE A 88 -8.02 -13.22 -6.06
N GLU A 89 -7.66 -14.48 -6.24
CA GLU A 89 -8.56 -15.52 -6.76
C GLU A 89 -9.70 -15.82 -5.79
N ALA A 90 -9.40 -15.98 -4.49
CA ALA A 90 -10.40 -16.25 -3.46
C ALA A 90 -11.42 -15.11 -3.29
N LEU A 91 -11.07 -13.88 -3.67
CA LEU A 91 -11.94 -12.71 -3.63
C LEU A 91 -12.58 -12.38 -4.99
N GLY A 92 -12.23 -13.10 -6.08
CA GLY A 92 -12.76 -12.83 -7.42
C GLY A 92 -12.28 -11.49 -8.01
N LEU A 93 -11.07 -11.04 -7.66
CA LEU A 93 -10.55 -9.71 -7.98
C LEU A 93 -9.62 -9.68 -9.20
N GLN A 94 -9.54 -10.74 -10.01
CA GLN A 94 -8.61 -10.86 -11.13
C GLN A 94 -8.73 -9.73 -12.18
N GLY A 95 -9.93 -9.14 -12.33
CA GLY A 95 -10.16 -8.00 -13.23
C GLY A 95 -9.73 -6.63 -12.67
N ARG A 96 -9.51 -6.53 -11.36
CA ARG A 96 -9.22 -5.26 -10.64
C ARG A 96 -7.86 -5.26 -9.95
N ALA A 97 -7.25 -6.43 -9.75
CA ALA A 97 -5.97 -6.60 -9.08
C ALA A 97 -4.91 -7.13 -10.06
N ARG A 98 -3.75 -6.49 -10.09
CA ARG A 98 -2.59 -6.93 -10.88
C ARG A 98 -1.36 -7.05 -9.99
N ILE A 99 -0.52 -8.06 -10.26
CA ILE A 99 0.73 -8.27 -9.53
C ILE A 99 1.90 -7.89 -10.44
N PHE A 100 2.81 -7.05 -9.94
CA PHE A 100 4.01 -6.64 -10.62
C PHE A 100 5.24 -7.14 -9.88
N ARG A 101 5.99 -8.05 -10.51
CA ARG A 101 7.26 -8.55 -9.96
C ARG A 101 8.34 -7.51 -10.19
N ARG A 102 8.53 -6.63 -9.21
CA ARG A 102 9.57 -5.61 -9.23
C ARG A 102 10.03 -5.25 -7.82
N ASP A 103 11.20 -4.63 -7.72
CA ASP A 103 11.65 -3.96 -6.50
C ASP A 103 10.95 -2.59 -6.43
N ALA A 104 10.32 -2.29 -5.29
CA ALA A 104 9.63 -1.02 -5.09
C ALA A 104 10.58 0.19 -5.03
N THR A 105 11.87 -0.04 -4.76
CA THR A 105 12.90 1.01 -4.80
C THR A 105 13.48 1.23 -6.20
N ASP A 106 13.11 0.40 -7.18
CA ASP A 106 13.53 0.48 -8.58
C ASP A 106 12.38 0.07 -9.54
N LEU A 107 11.30 0.85 -9.50
CA LEU A 107 10.09 0.62 -10.28
C LEU A 107 10.31 0.83 -11.79
N GLY A 108 11.27 1.68 -12.17
CA GLY A 108 11.42 2.21 -13.51
C GLY A 108 10.25 3.10 -13.92
N ALA A 109 10.08 3.34 -15.23
CA ALA A 109 8.98 4.17 -15.74
C ALA A 109 7.63 3.42 -15.71
N VAL A 110 6.55 4.15 -15.43
CA VAL A 110 5.16 3.66 -15.45
C VAL A 110 4.72 3.15 -16.84
N GLY A 111 5.39 3.62 -17.89
CA GLY A 111 5.12 3.24 -19.27
C GLY A 111 3.76 3.78 -19.74
N THR A 112 2.91 2.89 -20.25
CA THR A 112 1.57 3.24 -20.76
C THR A 112 0.47 3.11 -19.72
N MET A 113 0.81 2.71 -18.48
CA MET A 113 -0.18 2.65 -17.41
C MET A 113 -0.55 4.06 -16.97
N GLU A 114 -1.83 4.29 -16.72
CA GLU A 114 -2.25 5.53 -16.08
C GLU A 114 -1.63 5.61 -14.66
N PRO A 115 -1.21 6.80 -14.17
CA PRO A 115 -0.69 6.97 -12.81
C PRO A 115 -1.74 6.79 -11.70
N PHE A 116 -1.29 6.42 -10.51
CA PHE A 116 -2.10 6.02 -9.36
C PHE A 116 -2.45 7.22 -8.46
N THR A 117 -3.58 7.13 -7.76
CA THR A 117 -4.09 8.21 -6.87
C THR A 117 -3.83 7.93 -5.40
N LEU A 118 -3.54 6.67 -5.05
CA LEU A 118 -3.26 6.23 -3.70
C LEU A 118 -2.08 5.26 -3.71
N LEU A 119 -1.09 5.50 -2.86
CA LEU A 119 0.06 4.62 -2.67
C LEU A 119 0.12 4.14 -1.22
N PHE A 120 0.38 2.86 -1.04
CA PHE A 120 0.76 2.27 0.24
C PHE A 120 2.21 1.79 0.17
N ALA A 121 2.99 2.04 1.22
CA ALA A 121 4.30 1.44 1.42
C ALA A 121 4.47 1.03 2.89
N ASP A 122 4.53 -0.28 3.14
CA ASP A 122 4.85 -0.88 4.44
C ASP A 122 6.14 -1.71 4.31
N PRO A 123 7.30 -1.06 4.12
CA PRO A 123 8.56 -1.76 3.95
C PRO A 123 9.04 -2.40 5.26
N PRO A 124 10.02 -3.32 5.18
CA PRO A 124 10.81 -3.69 6.36
C PRO A 124 11.52 -2.46 6.97
N TYR A 125 11.25 -2.19 8.25
CA TYR A 125 11.69 -0.98 8.95
C TYR A 125 13.21 -0.83 9.09
N GLY A 126 13.64 0.42 9.30
CA GLY A 126 15.02 0.79 9.63
C GLY A 126 16.00 0.70 8.46
N LYS A 127 15.48 0.67 7.23
CA LYS A 127 16.29 0.52 6.00
C LYS A 127 16.16 1.67 5.01
N GLY A 128 15.33 2.69 5.32
CA GLY A 128 15.09 3.82 4.42
C GLY A 128 14.44 3.41 3.09
N LEU A 129 13.71 2.30 3.08
CA LEU A 129 13.13 1.74 1.86
C LEU A 129 11.86 2.47 1.44
N GLY A 130 11.14 3.07 2.39
CA GLY A 130 9.92 3.84 2.10
C GLY A 130 10.23 5.09 1.28
N GLU A 131 11.24 5.86 1.70
CA GLU A 131 11.73 7.06 1.04
C GLU A 131 12.24 6.76 -0.37
N ARG A 132 13.04 5.69 -0.50
CA ARG A 132 13.54 5.23 -1.79
C ARG A 132 12.40 4.78 -2.72
N ALA A 133 11.37 4.15 -2.17
CA ALA A 133 10.20 3.73 -2.94
C ALA A 133 9.36 4.93 -3.39
N LEU A 134 9.16 5.94 -2.55
CA LEU A 134 8.52 7.20 -2.94
C LEU A 134 9.29 7.91 -4.05
N ALA A 135 10.62 8.03 -3.91
CA ALA A 135 11.47 8.63 -4.93
C ALA A 135 11.39 7.86 -6.26
N SER A 136 11.39 6.53 -6.21
CA SER A 136 11.24 5.67 -7.40
C SER A 136 9.88 5.85 -8.07
N ALA A 137 8.80 5.90 -7.28
CA ALA A 137 7.44 6.12 -7.77
C ALA A 137 7.29 7.50 -8.42
N LEU A 138 7.85 8.54 -7.80
CA LEU A 138 7.84 9.90 -8.33
C LEU A 138 8.64 10.00 -9.64
N ALA A 139 9.89 9.54 -9.65
CA ALA A 139 10.75 9.59 -10.83
C ALA A 139 10.19 8.77 -12.01
N GLY A 140 9.51 7.66 -11.72
CA GLY A 140 8.89 6.81 -12.73
C GLY A 140 7.53 7.31 -13.26
N GLY A 141 6.99 8.41 -12.73
CA GLY A 141 5.67 8.94 -13.11
C GLY A 141 4.50 8.07 -12.66
N TRP A 142 4.66 7.31 -11.58
CA TRP A 142 3.64 6.38 -11.09
C TRP A 142 2.50 7.06 -10.35
N LEU A 143 2.64 8.33 -9.95
CA LEU A 143 1.70 9.04 -9.11
C LEU A 143 1.03 10.17 -9.90
N LYS A 144 -0.28 10.34 -9.72
CA LYS A 144 -0.95 11.56 -10.17
C LYS A 144 -0.51 12.74 -9.29
N PRO A 145 -0.56 13.97 -9.82
CA PRO A 145 -0.45 15.18 -9.00
C PRO A 145 -1.37 15.13 -7.78
N GLY A 146 -0.82 15.38 -6.58
CA GLY A 146 -1.59 15.34 -5.34
C GLY A 146 -2.04 13.95 -4.87
N ALA A 147 -1.54 12.87 -5.47
CA ALA A 147 -1.83 11.51 -5.00
C ALA A 147 -1.47 11.35 -3.51
N LEU A 148 -2.32 10.67 -2.76
CA LEU A 148 -2.08 10.39 -1.35
C LEU A 148 -1.12 9.20 -1.22
N CYS A 149 -0.08 9.34 -0.43
CA CYS A 149 0.89 8.30 -0.16
C CYS A 149 0.92 8.03 1.34
N LEU A 150 0.78 6.77 1.73
CA LEU A 150 0.99 6.30 3.08
C LEU A 150 2.30 5.56 3.17
N VAL A 151 3.16 5.94 4.11
CA VAL A 151 4.37 5.20 4.44
C VAL A 151 4.38 4.82 5.91
N GLU A 152 4.59 3.53 6.19
CA GLU A 152 4.85 3.01 7.53
C GLU A 152 6.36 2.87 7.77
N GLU A 153 6.83 3.27 8.95
CA GLU A 153 8.23 3.12 9.36
C GLU A 153 8.34 3.12 10.90
N ASP A 154 9.48 2.72 11.45
CA ASP A 154 9.78 2.89 12.88
C ASP A 154 9.73 4.38 13.28
N ALA A 155 9.09 4.68 14.41
CA ALA A 155 8.86 6.04 14.88
C ALA A 155 10.16 6.82 15.17
N LYS A 156 11.29 6.14 15.37
CA LYS A 156 12.59 6.76 15.61
C LYS A 156 13.43 6.90 14.34
N ALA A 157 13.00 6.29 13.24
CA ALA A 157 13.75 6.38 11.99
C ALA A 157 13.72 7.82 11.47
N PRO A 158 14.87 8.35 11.00
CA PRO A 158 14.84 9.56 10.20
C PRO A 158 13.97 9.30 8.97
N PHE A 159 13.25 10.33 8.52
CA PHE A 159 12.39 10.22 7.36
C PHE A 159 12.50 11.49 6.54
N ASP A 160 12.83 11.33 5.27
CA ASP A 160 12.92 12.42 4.31
C ASP A 160 12.28 12.00 2.99
N ALA A 161 11.17 12.65 2.63
CA ALA A 161 10.42 12.38 1.41
C ALA A 161 10.51 13.61 0.49
N GLU A 162 11.70 13.83 -0.06
CA GLU A 162 11.97 14.98 -0.94
C GLU A 162 10.92 15.09 -2.07
N GLY A 163 10.37 16.28 -2.26
CA GLY A 163 9.34 16.56 -3.24
C GLY A 163 7.91 16.21 -2.81
N PHE A 164 7.72 15.53 -1.68
CA PHE A 164 6.40 15.26 -1.11
C PHE A 164 6.06 16.26 0.02
N THR A 165 4.77 16.53 0.20
CA THR A 165 4.29 17.34 1.33
C THR A 165 3.73 16.43 2.41
N LEU A 166 4.26 16.51 3.63
CA LEU A 166 3.71 15.79 4.79
C LEU A 166 2.37 16.42 5.21
N LEU A 167 1.31 15.63 5.20
CA LEU A 167 -0.05 16.04 5.55
C LEU A 167 -0.41 15.70 6.99
N ASP A 168 -0.03 14.49 7.44
CA ASP A 168 -0.37 13.97 8.77
C ASP A 168 0.62 12.88 9.20
N GLU A 169 0.78 12.70 10.51
CA GLU A 169 1.56 11.62 11.12
C GLU A 169 0.80 10.99 12.28
N ARG A 170 0.74 9.66 12.30
CA ARG A 170 0.04 8.90 13.35
C ARG A 170 0.95 7.86 13.96
N ASN A 171 1.24 8.02 15.25
CA ASN A 171 2.06 7.08 16.01
C ASN A 171 1.22 5.91 16.53
N TRP A 172 1.72 4.68 16.32
CA TRP A 172 1.10 3.43 16.75
C TRP A 172 2.15 2.44 17.27
N GLY A 173 2.33 2.40 18.59
CA GLY A 173 3.06 1.32 19.26
C GLY A 173 4.50 1.12 18.77
N GLY A 174 5.20 2.20 18.42
CA GLY A 174 6.58 2.18 17.91
C GLY A 174 6.71 2.32 16.40
N THR A 175 5.60 2.18 15.66
CA THR A 175 5.50 2.53 14.23
C THR A 175 4.92 3.94 14.10
N VAL A 176 5.27 4.65 13.04
CA VAL A 176 4.59 5.86 12.58
C VAL A 176 4.05 5.65 11.17
N MET A 177 2.79 6.05 10.97
CA MET A 177 2.15 6.16 9.67
C MET A 177 2.24 7.60 9.21
N ARG A 178 2.85 7.84 8.06
CA ARG A 178 2.99 9.16 7.45
C ARG A 178 2.10 9.27 6.23
N PHE A 179 1.28 10.30 6.19
CA PHE A 179 0.40 10.63 5.07
C PHE A 179 1.02 11.80 4.31
N LEU A 180 1.28 11.61 3.02
CA LEU A 180 2.02 12.52 2.17
C LEU A 180 1.23 12.82 0.90
N ALA A 181 1.32 14.04 0.38
CA ALA A 181 0.85 14.38 -0.96
C ALA A 181 2.01 14.35 -1.96
N ALA A 182 1.81 13.67 -3.09
CA ALA A 182 2.69 13.77 -4.25
C ALA A 182 2.68 15.21 -4.81
N PRO A 183 3.80 15.68 -5.39
CA PRO A 183 3.89 17.04 -5.92
C PRO A 183 2.85 17.29 -7.03
N GLY A 184 2.37 18.53 -7.09
CA GLY A 184 1.38 19.03 -8.05
C GLY A 184 1.96 19.33 -9.43
#